data_AF-A0A1H4F7R1-F1
#
_entry.id   AF-A0A1H4F7R1-F1
#
_cell.length_a   1.000
_cell.length_b   1.000
_cell.length_c   1.000
_cell.angle_alpha   90.00
_cell.angle_beta   90.00
_cell.angle_gamma   90.00
#
_symmetry.space_group_name_H-M   'P 1'
#
loop_
_entity.id
_entity.type
_entity.pdbx_description
1 polymer ?
#
loop_
_entity_poly.entity_id
_entity_poly.type
_entity_poly.pdbx_seq_one_letter_code
_entity_poly.pdbx_strand_id
1 'polypeptide(L)'
;MLSNMLGSKNMTEKDWNNLLDTALPDVEKEMDASPFDTKLSFNMADDARKVINENLNIKDFHKKYHSKLLKEFGEEVGQDFASGADEPAQETDGVKWGMVIDLRKCVGCDTCTVSCKAENRTPPGISYNVVLEQEIGDFPNVAKVNLPRPCMQCEKPSCVQVCPTRATYKLKNGIVTIDNDRCIGCRYCIVACPYGARSFDFGESYEDEMPGYNDVTSPEYGIERGERKPGKTPIGTVRKCNFCLHRLERGEEPACVETCVGDARFFGDLNDPNSTVSKLSKSPRAFRLKSDLGNGPNVIYLK
;
A
#
# COMPACT_ATOMS: atom_id res chain seq x y z
N MET A 1 16.18 -1.56 -45.68
CA MET A 1 14.92 -2.21 -45.25
C MET A 1 15.15 -3.10 -44.02
N LEU A 2 15.69 -2.56 -42.92
CA LEU A 2 15.94 -3.31 -41.67
C LEU A 2 15.75 -2.36 -40.47
N SER A 3 14.57 -1.74 -40.36
CA SER A 3 14.28 -0.83 -39.23
C SER A 3 12.92 -1.05 -38.58
N ASN A 4 12.16 -2.10 -38.94
CA ASN A 4 10.78 -2.31 -38.47
C ASN A 4 10.47 -3.75 -38.00
N MET A 5 11.44 -4.51 -37.49
CA MET A 5 11.22 -5.88 -36.97
C MET A 5 11.46 -6.05 -35.47
N LEU A 6 11.43 -4.96 -34.69
CA LEU A 6 11.42 -5.01 -33.22
C LEU A 6 10.15 -4.34 -32.70
N GLY A 7 9.01 -4.90 -33.07
CA GLY A 7 7.71 -4.49 -32.55
C GLY A 7 7.36 -5.19 -31.24
N SER A 8 8.25 -5.19 -30.23
CA SER A 8 7.78 -5.49 -28.87
C SER A 8 6.94 -4.30 -28.44
N LYS A 9 5.62 -4.44 -28.53
CA LYS A 9 4.67 -3.39 -28.17
C LYS A 9 4.90 -3.04 -26.69
N ASN A 10 5.50 -1.89 -26.42
CA ASN A 10 5.68 -1.40 -25.05
C ASN A 10 4.30 -1.33 -24.39
N MET A 11 4.18 -1.88 -23.17
CA MET A 11 2.93 -1.88 -22.42
C MET A 11 2.42 -0.45 -22.22
N THR A 12 1.13 -0.26 -22.46
CA THR A 12 0.43 0.99 -22.15
C THR A 12 0.09 1.07 -20.66
N GLU A 13 -0.28 2.25 -20.17
CA GLU A 13 -0.75 2.42 -18.78
C GLU A 13 -1.97 1.54 -18.46
N LYS A 14 -2.85 1.33 -19.45
CA LYS A 14 -3.99 0.42 -19.34
C LYS A 14 -3.53 -1.03 -19.16
N ASP A 15 -2.51 -1.46 -19.90
CA ASP A 15 -1.99 -2.83 -19.80
C ASP A 15 -1.39 -3.07 -18.41
N TRP A 16 -0.64 -2.10 -17.86
CA TRP A 16 -0.11 -2.18 -16.49
C TRP A 16 -1.22 -2.22 -15.43
N ASN A 17 -2.28 -1.43 -15.60
CA ASN A 17 -3.43 -1.46 -14.69
C ASN A 17 -4.16 -2.80 -14.75
N ASN A 18 -4.30 -3.39 -15.95
CA ASN A 18 -4.89 -4.71 -16.10
C ASN A 18 -4.04 -5.80 -15.40
N LEU A 19 -2.70 -5.74 -15.53
CA LEU A 19 -1.81 -6.65 -14.81
C LEU A 19 -1.93 -6.50 -13.29
N LEU A 20 -2.10 -5.28 -12.78
CA LEU A 20 -2.39 -5.07 -11.37
C LEU A 20 -3.73 -5.71 -10.96
N ASP A 21 -4.76 -5.59 -11.79
CA ASP A 21 -6.11 -6.07 -11.50
C ASP A 21 -6.19 -7.60 -11.37
N THR A 22 -5.31 -8.35 -12.04
CA THR A 22 -5.23 -9.81 -11.88
C THR A 22 -4.69 -10.25 -10.51
N ALA A 23 -4.03 -9.34 -9.80
CA ALA A 23 -3.38 -9.62 -8.52
C ALA A 23 -4.08 -8.94 -7.33
N LEU A 24 -5.24 -8.33 -7.54
CA LEU A 24 -6.04 -7.79 -6.44
C LEU A 24 -6.64 -8.92 -5.59
N PRO A 25 -6.70 -8.75 -4.26
CA PRO A 25 -7.33 -9.74 -3.40
C PRO A 25 -8.83 -9.83 -3.70
N ASP A 26 -9.39 -11.01 -3.49
CA ASP A 26 -10.84 -11.20 -3.47
C ASP A 26 -11.42 -10.54 -2.20
N VAL A 27 -11.84 -9.30 -2.35
CA VAL A 27 -12.34 -8.47 -1.24
C VAL A 27 -13.65 -8.98 -0.65
N GLU A 28 -14.45 -9.75 -1.41
CA GLU A 28 -15.65 -10.39 -0.87
C GLU A 28 -15.25 -11.50 0.09
N LYS A 29 -14.33 -12.39 -0.34
CA LYS A 29 -13.78 -13.43 0.52
C LYS A 29 -13.08 -12.89 1.77
N GLU A 30 -12.35 -11.79 1.64
CA GLU A 30 -11.72 -11.09 2.78
C GLU A 30 -12.75 -10.60 3.80
N MET A 31 -13.89 -10.09 3.33
CA MET A 31 -14.97 -9.61 4.20
C MET A 31 -15.83 -10.74 4.77
N ASP A 32 -16.04 -11.83 4.04
CA ASP A 32 -16.78 -13.00 4.54
C ASP A 32 -16.05 -13.69 5.71
N ALA A 33 -14.71 -13.61 5.73
CA ALA A 33 -13.90 -14.07 6.86
C ALA A 33 -13.86 -13.07 8.04
N SER A 34 -14.63 -12.00 7.99
CA SER A 34 -14.68 -10.92 8.99
C SER A 34 -16.07 -10.88 9.65
N PRO A 35 -16.17 -10.58 10.96
CA PRO A 35 -17.46 -10.51 11.66
C PRO A 35 -18.25 -9.22 11.37
N PHE A 36 -17.75 -8.35 10.50
CA PHE A 36 -18.26 -7.00 10.23
C PHE A 36 -19.14 -6.94 8.96
N ASP A 37 -19.93 -5.87 8.82
CA ASP A 37 -20.91 -5.71 7.73
C ASP A 37 -20.22 -5.51 6.37
N THR A 38 -20.25 -6.57 5.56
CA THR A 38 -19.73 -6.59 4.19
C THR A 38 -20.35 -5.48 3.33
N LYS A 39 -21.68 -5.31 3.33
CA LYS A 39 -22.36 -4.34 2.46
C LYS A 39 -21.99 -2.91 2.85
N LEU A 40 -21.88 -2.63 4.13
CA LEU A 40 -21.46 -1.32 4.62
C LEU A 40 -20.02 -1.01 4.18
N SER A 41 -19.10 -1.97 4.30
CA SER A 41 -17.72 -1.87 3.80
C SER A 41 -17.65 -1.47 2.33
N PHE A 42 -18.36 -2.19 1.44
CA PHE A 42 -18.38 -1.90 0.00
C PHE A 42 -18.96 -0.51 -0.31
N ASN A 43 -20.09 -0.15 0.31
CA ASN A 43 -20.70 1.17 0.11
C ASN A 43 -19.76 2.31 0.54
N MET A 44 -19.07 2.14 1.66
CA MET A 44 -18.09 3.12 2.15
C MET A 44 -16.88 3.21 1.22
N ALA A 45 -16.37 2.08 0.71
CA ALA A 45 -15.28 2.06 -0.25
C ALA A 45 -15.63 2.83 -1.55
N ASP A 46 -16.83 2.62 -2.09
CA ASP A 46 -17.29 3.30 -3.29
C ASP A 46 -17.53 4.79 -3.08
N ASP A 47 -18.14 5.17 -1.96
CA ASP A 47 -18.34 6.59 -1.66
C ASP A 47 -17.02 7.28 -1.29
N ALA A 48 -16.06 6.59 -0.68
CA ALA A 48 -14.73 7.12 -0.46
C ALA A 48 -14.07 7.50 -1.79
N ARG A 49 -14.24 6.70 -2.86
CA ARG A 49 -13.77 7.07 -4.21
C ARG A 49 -14.45 8.34 -4.73
N LYS A 50 -15.74 8.53 -4.44
CA LYS A 50 -16.44 9.78 -4.80
C LYS A 50 -15.88 10.98 -4.05
N VAL A 51 -15.47 10.81 -2.78
CA VAL A 51 -14.75 11.85 -2.03
C VAL A 51 -13.41 12.19 -2.69
N ILE A 52 -12.63 11.17 -3.10
CA ILE A 52 -11.35 11.39 -3.80
C ILE A 52 -11.53 12.21 -5.08
N ASN A 53 -12.57 11.89 -5.85
CA ASN A 53 -12.92 12.54 -7.11
C ASN A 53 -13.78 13.80 -6.95
N GLU A 54 -13.91 14.33 -5.72
CA GLU A 54 -14.63 15.58 -5.40
C GLU A 54 -16.13 15.56 -5.77
N ASN A 55 -16.69 14.37 -6.03
CA ASN A 55 -18.11 14.14 -6.30
C ASN A 55 -18.95 13.99 -5.02
N LEU A 56 -18.30 13.91 -3.86
CA LEU A 56 -18.94 13.86 -2.54
C LEU A 56 -18.09 14.63 -1.53
N ASN A 57 -18.72 15.51 -0.75
CA ASN A 57 -18.02 16.19 0.34
C ASN A 57 -17.74 15.19 1.47
N ILE A 58 -16.54 15.26 2.04
CA ILE A 58 -16.12 14.41 3.17
C ILE A 58 -17.00 14.57 4.41
N LYS A 59 -17.53 15.77 4.70
CA LYS A 59 -18.47 15.99 5.80
C LYS A 59 -19.79 15.25 5.55
N ASP A 60 -20.27 15.24 4.31
CA ASP A 60 -21.47 14.49 3.92
C ASP A 60 -21.23 12.98 3.98
N PHE A 61 -20.04 12.53 3.59
CA PHE A 61 -19.61 11.14 3.76
C PHE A 61 -19.65 10.73 5.23
N HIS A 62 -19.01 11.49 6.13
CA HIS A 62 -19.05 11.21 7.56
C HIS A 62 -20.47 11.21 8.12
N LYS A 63 -21.28 12.22 7.77
CA LYS A 63 -22.69 12.30 8.19
C LYS A 63 -23.51 11.10 7.72
N LYS A 64 -23.28 10.63 6.49
CA LYS A 64 -23.99 9.49 5.88
C LYS A 64 -23.72 8.17 6.61
N TYR A 65 -22.49 7.96 7.09
CA TYR A 65 -22.05 6.69 7.67
C TYR A 65 -21.99 6.68 9.19
N HIS A 66 -21.97 7.84 9.85
CA HIS A 66 -21.83 7.98 11.30
C HIS A 66 -22.77 7.08 12.11
N SER A 67 -24.08 7.13 11.86
CA SER A 67 -25.06 6.32 12.62
C SER A 67 -24.92 4.82 12.37
N LYS A 68 -24.49 4.42 11.16
CA LYS A 68 -24.28 3.01 10.81
C LYS A 68 -23.03 2.46 11.49
N LEU A 69 -21.96 3.25 11.51
CA LEU A 69 -20.71 2.90 12.17
C LEU A 69 -20.88 2.81 13.70
N LEU A 70 -21.63 3.73 14.31
CA LEU A 70 -21.97 3.63 15.74
C LEU A 70 -22.74 2.34 16.06
N LYS A 71 -23.67 1.94 15.17
CA LYS A 71 -24.46 0.71 15.34
C LYS A 71 -23.60 -0.55 15.22
N GLU A 72 -22.62 -0.55 14.33
CA GLU A 72 -21.77 -1.72 14.07
C GLU A 72 -20.61 -1.85 15.06
N PHE A 73 -19.91 -0.75 15.34
CA PHE A 73 -18.67 -0.75 16.12
C PHE A 73 -18.83 -0.25 17.55
N GLY A 74 -20.01 0.26 17.92
CA GLY A 74 -20.29 0.81 19.25
C GLY A 74 -19.94 2.30 19.40
N GLU A 75 -20.44 2.90 20.48
CA GLU A 75 -20.29 4.35 20.74
C GLU A 75 -18.84 4.77 20.99
N GLU A 76 -18.04 3.91 21.63
CA GLU A 76 -16.63 4.18 21.93
C GLU A 76 -15.77 4.30 20.65
N VAL A 77 -16.05 3.47 19.64
CA VAL A 77 -15.35 3.50 18.34
C VAL A 77 -15.90 4.60 17.43
N GLY A 78 -17.22 4.82 17.45
CA GLY A 78 -17.85 5.79 16.54
C GLY A 78 -17.59 7.26 16.91
N GLN A 79 -17.20 7.57 18.16
CA GLN A 79 -16.80 8.93 18.57
C GLN A 79 -15.56 9.42 17.81
N ASP A 80 -14.60 8.54 17.53
CA ASP A 80 -13.40 8.89 16.76
C ASP A 80 -13.74 9.22 15.30
N PHE A 81 -14.72 8.54 14.71
CA PHE A 81 -15.24 8.89 13.38
C PHE A 81 -16.05 10.20 13.39
N ALA A 82 -16.79 10.45 14.48
CA ALA A 82 -17.72 11.57 14.64
C ALA A 82 -17.06 12.95 14.72
N SER A 83 -15.78 13.02 15.08
CA SER A 83 -15.13 14.32 15.34
C SER A 83 -14.89 15.16 14.08
N GLY A 84 -15.22 14.67 12.87
CA GLY A 84 -15.49 15.51 11.70
C GLY A 84 -14.37 16.45 11.24
N ALA A 85 -13.20 16.38 11.84
CA ALA A 85 -12.03 17.06 11.36
C ALA A 85 -11.58 16.28 10.14
N ASP A 86 -11.76 16.89 8.98
CA ASP A 86 -10.70 16.91 8.00
C ASP A 86 -9.39 16.96 8.81
N GLU A 87 -8.62 15.88 8.86
CA GLU A 87 -7.20 16.10 8.97
C GLU A 87 -6.85 16.51 7.54
N PRO A 88 -6.77 17.83 7.23
CA PRO A 88 -5.99 18.23 6.08
C PRO A 88 -4.66 17.50 6.25
N ALA A 89 -4.07 17.08 5.13
CA ALA A 89 -2.67 16.68 5.12
C ALA A 89 -1.93 17.71 6.00
N GLN A 90 -1.52 17.32 7.20
CA GLN A 90 -0.89 18.26 8.12
C GLN A 90 0.24 18.90 7.32
N GLU A 91 0.33 20.23 7.32
CA GLU A 91 1.30 20.96 6.49
C GLU A 91 2.64 20.25 6.53
N THR A 92 3.11 19.83 5.36
CA THR A 92 4.32 19.01 5.25
C THR A 92 5.47 19.81 5.83
N ASP A 93 6.30 19.22 6.70
CA ASP A 93 7.51 19.86 7.26
C ASP A 93 8.62 20.02 6.17
N GLY A 94 8.23 20.35 4.93
CA GLY A 94 9.06 20.47 3.72
C GLY A 94 9.19 19.16 2.93
N VAL A 95 9.30 18.03 3.62
CA VAL A 95 9.62 16.72 2.99
C VAL A 95 8.36 15.99 2.54
N LYS A 96 8.36 15.45 1.33
CA LYS A 96 7.33 14.55 0.81
C LYS A 96 7.95 13.28 0.24
N TRP A 97 7.87 12.17 0.97
CA TRP A 97 8.47 10.92 0.54
C TRP A 97 7.76 10.31 -0.67
N GLY A 98 8.54 9.87 -1.64
CA GLY A 98 8.07 9.14 -2.81
C GLY A 98 9.05 8.08 -3.26
N MET A 99 8.54 7.19 -4.12
CA MET A 99 9.34 6.13 -4.73
C MET A 99 9.18 6.18 -6.24
N VAL A 100 10.28 6.06 -6.98
CA VAL A 100 10.25 5.84 -8.42
C VAL A 100 10.78 4.43 -8.72
N ILE A 101 10.08 3.66 -9.55
CA ILE A 101 10.46 2.31 -9.95
C ILE A 101 10.66 2.27 -11.48
N ASP A 102 11.89 2.06 -11.94
CA ASP A 102 12.21 1.86 -13.36
C ASP A 102 11.95 0.40 -13.77
N LEU A 103 10.87 0.19 -14.52
CA LEU A 103 10.43 -1.14 -14.94
C LEU A 103 11.40 -1.77 -15.96
N ARG A 104 12.18 -0.97 -16.69
CA ARG A 104 13.20 -1.49 -17.62
C ARG A 104 14.42 -2.05 -16.91
N LYS A 105 14.67 -1.62 -15.67
CA LYS A 105 15.74 -2.14 -14.81
C LYS A 105 15.27 -3.30 -13.92
N CYS A 106 13.96 -3.48 -13.75
CA CYS A 106 13.42 -4.51 -12.88
C CYS A 106 13.53 -5.90 -13.52
N VAL A 107 14.43 -6.73 -12.98
CA VAL A 107 14.68 -8.10 -13.48
C VAL A 107 13.79 -9.18 -12.86
N GLY A 108 12.85 -8.82 -11.98
CA GLY A 108 11.94 -9.81 -11.37
C GLY A 108 12.55 -10.66 -10.23
N CYS A 109 13.71 -10.29 -9.70
CA CYS A 109 14.46 -11.11 -8.72
C CYS A 109 13.82 -11.33 -7.34
N ASP A 110 12.68 -10.71 -7.04
CA ASP A 110 12.01 -10.73 -5.72
C ASP A 110 12.83 -10.31 -4.48
N THR A 111 14.05 -9.80 -4.64
CA THR A 111 14.86 -9.36 -3.49
C THR A 111 14.14 -8.30 -2.67
N CYS A 112 13.39 -7.41 -3.33
CA CYS A 112 12.56 -6.41 -2.67
C CYS A 112 11.37 -6.97 -1.86
N THR A 113 10.86 -8.14 -2.23
CA THR A 113 9.82 -8.90 -1.51
C THR A 113 10.45 -9.50 -0.25
N VAL A 114 11.56 -10.22 -0.42
CA VAL A 114 12.25 -10.94 0.66
C VAL A 114 12.85 -9.98 1.69
N SER A 115 13.51 -8.90 1.26
CA SER A 115 14.11 -7.94 2.19
C SER A 115 13.06 -7.20 3.00
N CYS A 116 11.94 -6.84 2.39
CA CYS A 116 10.82 -6.22 3.10
C CYS A 116 10.20 -7.18 4.13
N LYS A 117 10.10 -8.46 3.78
CA LYS A 117 9.60 -9.52 4.66
C LYS A 117 10.52 -9.77 5.86
N ALA A 118 11.83 -9.80 5.62
CA ALA A 118 12.83 -9.94 6.68
C ALA A 118 12.82 -8.71 7.61
N GLU A 119 12.87 -7.51 7.05
CA GLU A 119 12.90 -6.25 7.80
C GLU A 119 11.66 -6.08 8.69
N ASN A 120 10.46 -6.34 8.13
CA ASN A 120 9.19 -6.08 8.82
C ASN A 120 8.60 -7.33 9.48
N ARG A 121 9.31 -8.47 9.48
CA ARG A 121 8.83 -9.79 9.94
C ARG A 121 7.36 -10.04 9.56
N THR A 122 7.07 -10.06 8.27
CA THR A 122 5.72 -10.41 7.83
C THR A 122 5.50 -11.93 7.95
N PRO A 123 4.32 -12.38 8.37
CA PRO A 123 4.01 -13.81 8.55
C PRO A 123 3.87 -14.50 7.19
N PRO A 124 3.67 -15.83 7.17
CA PRO A 124 3.24 -16.56 5.98
C PRO A 124 2.07 -15.85 5.27
N GLY A 125 2.02 -15.96 3.94
CA GLY A 125 0.97 -15.34 3.12
C GLY A 125 1.02 -13.81 2.99
N ILE A 126 1.71 -13.09 3.88
CA ILE A 126 1.76 -11.62 3.86
C ILE A 126 3.08 -11.12 3.25
N SER A 127 2.96 -10.36 2.16
CA SER A 127 4.07 -9.67 1.48
C SER A 127 3.66 -8.25 1.10
N TYR A 128 4.38 -7.25 1.62
CA TYR A 128 4.05 -5.84 1.35
C TYR A 128 4.49 -5.38 -0.04
N ASN A 129 5.62 -5.92 -0.51
CA ASN A 129 6.08 -5.79 -1.89
C ASN A 129 5.73 -7.11 -2.59
N VAL A 130 5.07 -7.03 -3.74
CA VAL A 130 4.80 -8.19 -4.60
C VAL A 130 5.29 -7.83 -5.99
N VAL A 131 6.04 -8.72 -6.66
CA VAL A 131 6.44 -8.52 -8.05
C VAL A 131 5.47 -9.30 -8.94
N LEU A 132 4.71 -8.59 -9.77
CA LEU A 132 3.81 -9.21 -10.73
C LEU A 132 4.57 -9.42 -12.04
N GLU A 133 4.52 -10.63 -12.58
CA GLU A 133 5.18 -10.98 -13.83
C GLU A 133 4.16 -11.20 -14.94
N GLN A 134 4.50 -10.77 -16.15
CA GLN A 134 3.72 -11.06 -17.35
C GLN A 134 4.64 -11.36 -18.52
N GLU A 135 4.25 -12.32 -19.36
CA GLU A 135 4.86 -12.56 -20.65
C GLU A 135 4.11 -11.76 -21.72
N ILE A 136 4.86 -11.03 -22.56
CA ILE A 136 4.34 -10.22 -23.65
C ILE A 136 5.01 -10.61 -24.97
N GLY A 137 4.32 -10.35 -26.08
CA GLY A 137 4.78 -10.71 -27.42
C GLY A 137 4.31 -12.09 -27.86
N ASP A 138 4.69 -12.46 -29.09
CA ASP A 138 4.30 -13.71 -29.72
C ASP A 138 5.55 -14.54 -30.01
N PHE A 139 5.46 -15.86 -29.80
CA PHE A 139 6.57 -16.77 -30.07
C PHE A 139 7.07 -16.62 -31.52
N PRO A 140 8.40 -16.52 -31.77
CA PRO A 140 9.51 -16.68 -30.81
C PRO A 140 9.96 -15.38 -30.11
N ASN A 141 9.33 -14.24 -30.37
CA ASN A 141 9.72 -12.92 -29.86
C ASN A 141 8.93 -12.56 -28.59
N VAL A 142 9.17 -13.31 -27.51
CA VAL A 142 8.55 -13.07 -26.21
C VAL A 142 9.48 -12.28 -25.28
N ALA A 143 8.91 -11.48 -24.38
CA ALA A 143 9.62 -10.78 -23.32
C ALA A 143 8.87 -10.93 -22.00
N LYS A 144 9.62 -10.96 -20.89
CA LYS A 144 9.06 -10.88 -19.54
C LYS A 144 9.11 -9.44 -19.05
N VAL A 145 8.03 -9.01 -18.43
CA VAL A 145 7.88 -7.70 -17.81
C VAL A 145 7.46 -7.87 -16.36
N ASN A 146 8.00 -7.02 -15.50
CA ASN A 146 7.86 -7.13 -14.06
C ASN A 146 7.27 -5.84 -13.51
N LEU A 147 6.21 -5.93 -12.71
CA LEU A 147 5.57 -4.82 -12.03
C LEU A 147 5.66 -5.01 -10.50
N PRO A 148 6.68 -4.45 -9.85
CA PRO A 148 6.73 -4.42 -8.40
C PRO A 148 5.66 -3.50 -7.83
N ARG A 149 4.81 -4.03 -6.97
CA ARG A 149 3.66 -3.35 -6.38
C ARG A 149 3.78 -3.27 -4.86
N PRO A 150 4.37 -2.18 -4.32
CA PRO A 150 4.24 -1.80 -2.91
C PRO A 150 2.89 -1.13 -2.63
N CYS A 151 2.68 -0.68 -1.38
CA CYS A 151 1.67 0.35 -1.09
C CYS A 151 2.04 1.67 -1.76
N MET A 152 1.09 2.28 -2.45
CA MET A 152 1.31 3.49 -3.27
C MET A 152 1.47 4.79 -2.46
N GLN A 153 1.26 4.75 -1.14
CA GLN A 153 1.23 5.92 -0.24
C GLN A 153 0.49 7.12 -0.83
N CYS A 154 -0.78 6.91 -1.19
CA CYS A 154 -1.58 7.87 -1.94
C CYS A 154 -1.69 9.24 -1.25
N GLU A 155 -1.67 10.31 -2.03
CA GLU A 155 -1.92 11.68 -1.55
C GLU A 155 -3.33 11.84 -0.99
N LYS A 156 -4.33 11.32 -1.70
CA LYS A 156 -5.72 11.23 -1.25
C LYS A 156 -6.05 9.75 -0.98
N PRO A 157 -5.73 9.19 0.20
CA PRO A 157 -5.87 7.77 0.49
C PRO A 157 -7.31 7.39 0.83
N SER A 158 -7.98 6.64 -0.06
CA SER A 158 -9.33 6.09 0.18
C SER A 158 -9.39 5.22 1.44
N CYS A 159 -8.34 4.44 1.67
CA CYS A 159 -8.20 3.56 2.82
C CYS A 159 -8.18 4.28 4.18
N VAL A 160 -7.78 5.56 4.25
CA VAL A 160 -7.85 6.38 5.47
C VAL A 160 -9.29 6.83 5.73
N GLN A 161 -10.01 7.23 4.68
CA GLN A 161 -11.37 7.74 4.78
C GLN A 161 -12.36 6.72 5.34
N VAL A 162 -12.13 5.42 5.11
CA VAL A 162 -13.03 4.35 5.53
C VAL A 162 -12.70 3.76 6.91
N CYS A 163 -11.70 4.28 7.62
CA CYS A 163 -11.26 3.70 8.89
C CYS A 163 -12.08 4.23 10.07
N PRO A 164 -12.93 3.41 10.72
CA PRO A 164 -13.81 3.87 11.80
C PRO A 164 -13.04 4.40 13.03
N THR A 165 -11.93 3.74 13.39
CA THR A 165 -11.12 4.06 14.57
C THR A 165 -9.97 5.04 14.29
N ARG A 166 -9.86 5.55 13.06
CA ARG A 166 -8.70 6.34 12.61
C ARG A 166 -7.34 5.66 12.88
N ALA A 167 -7.33 4.33 12.92
CA ALA A 167 -6.11 3.54 13.04
C ALA A 167 -5.16 3.77 11.86
N THR A 168 -5.67 4.07 10.67
CA THR A 168 -4.85 4.46 9.54
C THR A 168 -4.94 5.95 9.26
N TYR A 169 -3.80 6.59 9.10
CA TYR A 169 -3.66 8.04 8.95
C TYR A 169 -2.49 8.37 8.02
N LYS A 170 -2.44 9.62 7.55
CA LYS A 170 -1.37 10.14 6.69
C LYS A 170 -0.50 11.09 7.50
N LEU A 171 0.80 10.82 7.55
CA LEU A 171 1.79 11.70 8.15
C LEU A 171 2.02 12.94 7.28
N LYS A 172 2.53 14.01 7.91
CA LYS A 172 2.98 15.24 7.24
C LYS A 172 3.92 14.98 6.06
N ASN A 173 4.77 13.98 6.18
CA ASN A 173 5.75 13.63 5.14
C ASN A 173 5.17 12.81 3.97
N GLY A 174 3.84 12.63 3.92
CA GLY A 174 3.13 11.91 2.86
C GLY A 174 3.02 10.40 3.06
N ILE A 175 3.69 9.83 4.08
CA ILE A 175 3.59 8.40 4.39
C ILE A 175 2.22 8.11 5.02
N VAL A 176 1.46 7.20 4.42
CA VAL A 176 0.30 6.62 5.10
C VAL A 176 0.83 5.57 6.06
N THR A 177 0.29 5.43 7.26
CA THR A 177 0.68 4.38 8.21
C THR A 177 -0.54 3.79 8.92
N ILE A 178 -0.30 2.79 9.76
CA ILE A 178 -1.32 2.14 10.59
C ILE A 178 -0.80 2.11 12.02
N ASP A 179 -1.62 2.59 12.96
CA ASP A 179 -1.52 2.31 14.38
C ASP A 179 -2.23 0.99 14.66
N ASN A 180 -1.44 -0.07 14.93
CA ASN A 180 -1.97 -1.39 15.21
C ASN A 180 -2.74 -1.45 16.54
N ASP A 181 -2.47 -0.57 17.49
CA ASP A 181 -3.10 -0.59 18.81
C ASP A 181 -4.51 0.04 18.77
N ARG A 182 -4.79 0.89 17.76
CA ARG A 182 -6.15 1.38 17.44
C ARG A 182 -6.90 0.54 16.42
N CYS A 183 -6.20 -0.38 15.74
CA CYS A 183 -6.78 -1.14 14.64
C CYS A 183 -7.67 -2.26 15.18
N ILE A 184 -8.97 -2.17 14.94
CA ILE A 184 -9.95 -3.21 15.32
C ILE A 184 -10.09 -4.33 14.29
N GLY A 185 -9.26 -4.33 13.24
CA GLY A 185 -9.26 -5.41 12.27
C GLY A 185 -10.48 -5.48 11.35
N CYS A 186 -11.23 -4.38 11.16
CA CYS A 186 -12.49 -4.40 10.40
C CYS A 186 -12.38 -4.64 8.89
N ARG A 187 -11.15 -4.59 8.34
CA ARG A 187 -10.84 -4.84 6.91
C ARG A 187 -11.45 -3.88 5.88
N TYR A 188 -12.21 -2.86 6.29
CA TYR A 188 -12.79 -1.85 5.36
C TYR A 188 -11.71 -1.17 4.51
N CYS A 189 -10.54 -0.92 5.10
CA CYS A 189 -9.41 -0.32 4.38
C CYS A 189 -8.79 -1.24 3.30
N ILE A 190 -8.96 -2.57 3.41
CA ILE A 190 -8.55 -3.54 2.38
C ILE A 190 -9.46 -3.37 1.17
N VAL A 191 -10.78 -3.37 1.38
CA VAL A 191 -11.80 -3.17 0.34
C VAL A 191 -11.62 -1.82 -0.38
N ALA A 192 -11.33 -0.76 0.36
CA ALA A 192 -11.15 0.58 -0.20
C ALA A 192 -9.85 0.77 -0.99
N CYS A 193 -8.86 -0.12 -0.86
CA CYS A 193 -7.56 0.05 -1.51
C CYS A 193 -7.61 -0.41 -2.98
N PRO A 194 -7.49 0.48 -3.98
CA PRO A 194 -7.56 0.08 -5.38
C PRO A 194 -6.31 -0.67 -5.88
N TYR A 195 -5.29 -0.80 -5.04
CA TYR A 195 -4.04 -1.50 -5.34
C TYR A 195 -3.92 -2.83 -4.58
N GLY A 196 -4.89 -3.19 -3.71
CA GLY A 196 -4.82 -4.41 -2.90
C GLY A 196 -3.64 -4.46 -1.92
N ALA A 197 -3.08 -3.30 -1.55
CA ALA A 197 -1.78 -3.21 -0.86
C ALA A 197 -1.88 -3.26 0.68
N ARG A 198 -2.94 -3.87 1.20
CA ARG A 198 -3.19 -4.07 2.62
C ARG A 198 -3.52 -5.54 2.87
N SER A 199 -3.04 -6.08 3.98
CA SER A 199 -3.22 -7.49 4.35
C SER A 199 -3.69 -7.58 5.80
N PHE A 200 -4.64 -8.47 6.08
CA PHE A 200 -5.06 -8.75 7.45
C PHE A 200 -4.13 -9.80 8.08
N ASP A 201 -3.72 -9.58 9.34
CA ASP A 201 -2.89 -10.53 10.07
C ASP A 201 -3.76 -11.56 10.81
N PHE A 202 -3.90 -12.75 10.22
CA PHE A 202 -4.64 -13.87 10.81
C PHE A 202 -3.92 -14.55 11.99
N GLY A 203 -2.69 -14.16 12.31
CA GLY A 203 -1.89 -14.76 13.37
C GLY A 203 -1.06 -15.96 12.94
N GLU A 204 -0.99 -16.25 11.63
CA GLU A 204 -0.07 -17.23 11.07
C GLU A 204 1.38 -16.87 11.43
N SER A 205 2.24 -17.89 11.53
CA SER A 205 3.65 -17.75 11.88
C SER A 205 4.47 -18.84 11.21
N TYR A 206 5.78 -18.63 11.14
CA TYR A 206 6.73 -19.61 10.60
C TYR A 206 7.21 -20.63 11.65
N GLU A 207 6.55 -20.74 12.80
CA GLU A 207 7.02 -21.61 13.90
C GLU A 207 7.07 -23.09 13.49
N ASP A 208 6.13 -23.51 12.65
CA ASP A 208 6.07 -24.88 12.14
C ASP A 208 7.26 -25.21 11.21
N GLU A 209 7.75 -24.22 10.45
CA GLU A 209 8.89 -24.38 9.54
C GLU A 209 10.25 -23.97 10.14
N MET A 210 10.24 -23.09 11.14
CA MET A 210 11.41 -22.48 11.76
C MET A 210 11.23 -22.44 13.29
N PRO A 211 11.73 -23.44 14.02
CA PRO A 211 11.66 -23.46 15.48
C PRO A 211 12.29 -22.21 16.10
N GLY A 212 11.59 -21.59 17.03
CA GLY A 212 12.00 -20.34 17.69
C GLY A 212 11.78 -19.09 16.85
N TYR A 213 11.00 -19.17 15.76
CA TYR A 213 10.65 -18.00 14.96
C TYR A 213 9.93 -16.94 15.79
N ASN A 214 9.00 -17.37 16.66
CA ASN A 214 8.21 -16.51 17.53
C ASN A 214 8.97 -16.05 18.79
N ASP A 215 10.10 -16.70 19.12
CA ASP A 215 10.94 -16.35 20.26
C ASP A 215 11.78 -15.08 20.01
N VAL A 216 12.01 -14.73 18.75
CA VAL A 216 12.79 -13.57 18.35
C VAL A 216 11.86 -12.42 17.95
N THR A 217 11.99 -11.30 18.66
CA THR A 217 11.35 -10.05 18.28
C THR A 217 12.08 -9.44 17.08
N SER A 218 11.36 -9.08 16.03
CA SER A 218 11.83 -7.96 15.18
C SER A 218 10.88 -6.82 15.46
N PRO A 219 11.39 -5.60 15.60
CA PRO A 219 10.54 -4.45 15.79
C PRO A 219 9.77 -4.20 14.48
N GLU A 220 8.59 -4.78 14.35
CA GLU A 220 7.72 -4.47 13.22
C GLU A 220 7.49 -2.95 13.21
N TYR A 221 7.80 -2.31 12.09
CA TYR A 221 7.78 -0.86 11.97
C TYR A 221 8.62 -0.14 13.05
N GLY A 222 9.70 -0.74 13.53
CA GLY A 222 10.53 -0.15 14.58
C GLY A 222 9.96 -0.27 15.99
N ILE A 223 8.84 -0.99 16.18
CA ILE A 223 8.21 -1.15 17.50
C ILE A 223 8.44 -2.56 18.03
N GLU A 224 9.12 -2.66 19.16
CA GLU A 224 9.32 -3.94 19.85
C GLU A 224 8.07 -4.32 20.64
N ARG A 225 7.35 -5.35 20.17
CA ARG A 225 6.07 -5.80 20.73
C ARG A 225 6.18 -7.07 21.60
N GLY A 226 7.41 -7.50 21.91
CA GLY A 226 7.64 -8.77 22.57
C GLY A 226 7.30 -9.98 21.69
N GLU A 227 7.11 -11.14 22.30
CA GLU A 227 6.73 -12.37 21.62
C GLU A 227 5.39 -12.24 20.86
N ARG A 228 5.33 -12.84 19.67
CA ARG A 228 4.15 -12.86 18.82
C ARG A 228 3.17 -13.94 19.31
N LYS A 229 2.05 -13.54 19.92
CA LYS A 229 1.05 -14.46 20.51
C LYS A 229 -0.38 -14.04 20.16
N PRO A 230 -1.36 -14.97 20.09
CA PRO A 230 -2.77 -14.64 19.93
C PRO A 230 -3.24 -13.59 20.96
N GLY A 231 -3.99 -12.59 20.50
CA GLY A 231 -4.48 -11.49 21.35
C GLY A 231 -3.46 -10.35 21.58
N LYS A 232 -2.27 -10.41 20.96
CA LYS A 232 -1.29 -9.30 20.95
C LYS A 232 -1.17 -8.70 19.57
N THR A 233 -1.07 -7.38 19.50
CA THR A 233 -0.77 -6.67 18.24
C THR A 233 0.60 -7.10 17.72
N PRO A 234 0.77 -7.29 16.40
CA PRO A 234 -0.14 -6.92 15.29
C PRO A 234 -1.22 -7.97 14.92
N ILE A 235 -1.32 -9.11 15.62
CA ILE A 235 -2.29 -10.16 15.26
C ILE A 235 -3.71 -9.60 15.38
N GLY A 236 -4.55 -9.89 14.40
CA GLY A 236 -5.93 -9.37 14.31
C GLY A 236 -6.01 -7.94 13.78
N THR A 237 -4.92 -7.38 13.27
CA THR A 237 -4.87 -6.01 12.72
C THR A 237 -4.51 -6.03 11.24
N VAL A 238 -4.72 -4.89 10.56
CA VAL A 238 -4.31 -4.73 9.17
C VAL A 238 -2.86 -4.23 9.09
N ARG A 239 -2.12 -4.76 8.13
CA ARG A 239 -0.70 -4.52 7.87
C ARG A 239 -0.50 -4.00 6.45
N LYS A 240 0.57 -3.22 6.22
CA LYS A 240 0.94 -2.68 4.89
C LYS A 240 2.40 -2.20 4.82
N CYS A 241 2.91 -1.94 3.61
CA CYS A 241 4.13 -1.14 3.46
C CYS A 241 3.92 0.29 4.01
N ASN A 242 4.82 0.81 4.85
CA ASN A 242 4.84 2.20 5.33
C ASN A 242 6.13 2.93 4.90
N PHE A 243 6.73 2.51 3.77
CA PHE A 243 8.05 2.96 3.32
C PHE A 243 9.18 2.74 4.33
N CYS A 244 9.06 1.72 5.19
CA CYS A 244 10.04 1.43 6.24
C CYS A 244 10.30 2.67 7.09
N LEU A 245 9.23 3.32 7.58
CA LEU A 245 9.30 4.56 8.36
C LEU A 245 10.39 4.51 9.43
N HIS A 246 10.51 3.38 10.13
CA HIS A 246 11.51 3.13 11.16
C HIS A 246 12.96 3.15 10.67
N ARG A 247 13.20 2.81 9.40
CA ARG A 247 14.52 2.96 8.76
C ARG A 247 14.79 4.42 8.41
N LEU A 248 13.79 5.11 7.88
CA LEU A 248 13.90 6.53 7.53
C LEU A 248 14.24 7.38 8.75
N GLU A 249 13.67 7.07 9.92
CA GLU A 249 13.97 7.74 11.19
C GLU A 249 15.42 7.53 11.65
N ARG A 250 16.08 6.44 11.20
CA ARG A 250 17.51 6.18 11.42
C ARG A 250 18.41 6.76 10.31
N GLY A 251 17.83 7.42 9.31
CA GLY A 251 18.56 7.93 8.14
C GLY A 251 18.94 6.85 7.11
N GLU A 252 18.30 5.68 7.18
CA GLU A 252 18.49 4.57 6.23
C GLU A 252 17.44 4.63 5.11
N GLU A 253 17.77 4.10 3.93
CA GLU A 253 16.78 3.90 2.87
C GLU A 253 15.79 2.76 3.21
N PRO A 254 14.62 2.66 2.55
CA PRO A 254 13.76 1.49 2.72
C PRO A 254 14.47 0.19 2.29
N ALA A 255 14.28 -0.91 3.01
CA ALA A 255 14.96 -2.19 2.75
C ALA A 255 14.81 -2.68 1.31
N CYS A 256 13.62 -2.49 0.73
CA CYS A 256 13.35 -2.89 -0.66
C CYS A 256 14.09 -2.06 -1.71
N VAL A 257 14.61 -0.88 -1.36
CA VAL A 257 15.37 0.03 -2.22
C VAL A 257 16.84 -0.35 -2.14
N GLU A 258 17.38 -0.42 -0.92
CA GLU A 258 18.79 -0.76 -0.67
C GLU A 258 19.21 -2.11 -1.24
N THR A 259 18.32 -3.11 -1.19
CA THR A 259 18.62 -4.46 -1.69
C THR A 259 18.27 -4.66 -3.17
N CYS A 260 17.90 -3.60 -3.91
CA CYS A 260 17.47 -3.74 -5.30
C CYS A 260 18.66 -4.02 -6.23
N VAL A 261 18.88 -5.28 -6.61
CA VAL A 261 20.01 -5.69 -7.46
C VAL A 261 20.04 -5.02 -8.84
N GLY A 262 18.86 -4.67 -9.37
CA GLY A 262 18.74 -3.99 -10.66
C GLY A 262 18.88 -2.47 -10.57
N ASP A 263 19.02 -1.89 -9.36
CA ASP A 263 18.97 -0.45 -9.13
C ASP A 263 17.74 0.19 -9.79
N ALA A 264 16.61 -0.50 -9.65
CA ALA A 264 15.34 -0.15 -10.27
C ALA A 264 14.49 0.73 -9.36
N ARG A 265 14.72 0.73 -8.06
CA ARG A 265 13.92 1.45 -7.07
C ARG A 265 14.72 2.65 -6.56
N PHE A 266 14.11 3.82 -6.60
CA PHE A 266 14.67 5.07 -6.09
C PHE A 266 13.72 5.62 -5.04
N PHE A 267 14.26 6.08 -3.92
CA PHE A 267 13.49 6.64 -2.82
C PHE A 267 14.05 8.01 -2.40
N GLY A 268 13.18 8.93 -2.01
CA GLY A 268 13.61 10.30 -1.76
C GLY A 268 12.46 11.28 -1.61
N ASP A 269 12.83 12.54 -1.37
CA ASP A 269 11.91 13.66 -1.26
C ASP A 269 11.45 14.13 -2.66
N LEU A 270 10.15 14.07 -2.92
CA LEU A 270 9.53 14.57 -4.15
C LEU A 270 9.54 16.10 -4.24
N ASN A 271 9.56 16.78 -3.09
CA ASN A 271 9.55 18.25 -3.02
C ASN A 271 10.94 18.85 -3.29
N ASP A 272 12.03 18.14 -2.95
CA ASP A 272 13.39 18.59 -3.27
C ASP A 272 13.66 18.44 -4.78
N PRO A 273 13.81 19.54 -5.54
CA PRO A 273 14.08 19.49 -6.99
C PRO A 273 15.44 18.87 -7.33
N ASN A 274 16.36 18.81 -6.37
CA ASN A 274 17.68 18.21 -6.56
C ASN A 274 17.69 16.70 -6.36
N SER A 275 16.68 16.14 -5.68
CA SER A 275 16.60 14.72 -5.42
C SER A 275 16.47 13.90 -6.70
N THR A 276 17.04 12.70 -6.70
CA THR A 276 16.94 11.75 -7.82
C THR A 276 15.48 11.42 -8.13
N VAL A 277 14.67 11.22 -7.09
CA VAL A 277 13.24 10.88 -7.23
C VAL A 277 12.44 12.02 -7.85
N SER A 278 12.65 13.28 -7.42
CA SER A 278 11.95 14.43 -8.01
C SER A 278 12.29 14.59 -9.50
N LYS A 279 13.56 14.40 -9.88
CA LYS A 279 14.00 14.44 -11.29
C LYS A 279 13.38 13.30 -12.11
N LEU A 280 13.45 12.06 -11.62
CA LEU A 280 12.90 10.90 -12.33
C LEU A 280 11.37 10.96 -12.44
N SER A 281 10.69 11.50 -11.43
CA SER A 281 9.22 11.66 -11.44
C SER A 281 8.69 12.55 -12.58
N LYS A 282 9.54 13.43 -13.10
CA LYS A 282 9.24 14.37 -14.21
C LYS A 282 9.70 13.85 -15.57
N SER A 283 10.29 12.65 -15.61
CA SER A 283 10.71 12.01 -16.85
C SER A 283 9.52 11.80 -17.80
N PRO A 284 9.69 11.92 -19.13
CA PRO A 284 8.63 11.57 -20.09
C PRO A 284 8.25 10.08 -20.05
N ARG A 285 9.07 9.24 -19.41
CA ARG A 285 8.78 7.82 -19.15
C ARG A 285 7.88 7.60 -17.92
N ALA A 286 7.69 8.63 -17.09
CA ALA A 286 7.00 8.51 -15.83
C ALA A 286 5.48 8.34 -16.01
N PHE A 287 4.90 7.42 -15.25
CA PHE A 287 3.45 7.23 -15.16
C PHE A 287 3.07 6.75 -13.75
N ARG A 288 1.76 6.80 -13.44
CA ARG A 288 1.20 6.28 -12.18
C ARG A 288 0.15 5.24 -12.51
N LEU A 289 0.09 4.18 -11.70
CA LEU A 289 -0.99 3.20 -11.80
C LEU A 289 -2.32 3.84 -11.37
N LYS A 290 -3.40 3.47 -12.04
CA LYS A 290 -4.79 3.90 -11.77
C LYS A 290 -4.93 5.40 -11.53
N SER A 291 -4.27 6.21 -12.37
CA SER A 291 -4.27 7.68 -12.25
C SER A 291 -5.66 8.30 -12.40
N ASP A 292 -6.56 7.62 -13.10
CA ASP A 292 -7.97 7.97 -13.29
C ASP A 292 -8.79 7.98 -12.00
N LEU A 293 -8.34 7.29 -10.94
CA LEU A 293 -9.01 7.25 -9.65
C LEU A 293 -8.77 8.49 -8.76
N GLY A 294 -7.90 9.41 -9.16
CA GLY A 294 -7.66 10.66 -8.42
C GLY A 294 -6.92 10.52 -7.08
N ASN A 295 -6.53 9.30 -6.66
CA ASN A 295 -5.85 9.06 -5.38
C ASN A 295 -4.46 9.70 -5.28
N GLY A 296 -3.82 10.04 -6.40
CA GLY A 296 -2.47 10.60 -6.46
C GLY A 296 -1.38 9.71 -5.82
N PRO A 297 -1.06 8.53 -6.38
CA PRO A 297 0.06 7.69 -5.94
C PRO A 297 1.38 8.44 -5.81
N ASN A 298 2.09 8.22 -4.69
CA ASN A 298 3.46 8.69 -4.48
C ASN A 298 4.52 7.65 -4.88
N VAL A 299 4.08 6.47 -5.36
CA VAL A 299 4.90 5.53 -6.13
C VAL A 299 4.67 5.79 -7.61
N ILE A 300 5.75 6.03 -8.33
CA ILE A 300 5.77 6.45 -9.74
C ILE A 300 6.60 5.42 -10.51
N TYR A 301 6.17 5.07 -11.70
CA TYR A 301 6.82 4.06 -12.52
C TYR A 301 7.46 4.68 -13.76
N LEU A 302 8.60 4.15 -14.22
CA LEU A 302 9.17 4.49 -15.52
C LEU A 302 9.00 3.31 -16.47
N LYS A 303 8.33 3.52 -17.60
CA LYS A 303 8.13 2.52 -18.67
C LYS A 303 9.31 2.42 -19.63
#